data_AF-A0A4P0Y8Z2-F1
#
_entry.id   AF-A0A4P0Y8Z2-F1
#
_cell.length_a   1.000
_cell.length_b   1.000
_cell.length_c   1.000
_cell.angle_alpha   90.00
_cell.angle_beta   90.00
_cell.angle_gamma   90.00
#
_symmetry.space_group_name_H-M   'P 1'
#
loop_
_entity.id
_entity.type
_entity.pdbx_description
1 polymer ?
#
loop_
_entity_poly.entity_id
_entity_poly.type
_entity_poly.pdbx_seq_one_letter_code
_entity_poly.pdbx_strand_id
1 'polypeptide(L)'
;MNNTTGHAHDATAWLQLARRLQKQQLQQLSQLGELASQLSALVHMLQCERGASNIYLCSGGLLYTAECRAGGALVDERLALFYASLERARAVAGSALCWRIARAVDELAQLPALRAQIGRRQIAAEAATEQFSRVIRHLLNIAPQLNDSIDDPPVAGRMVALYSFMQGKELVGQERALGALGFTRGEFSDSLPPAAGGPY
;
A
#
# COMPACT_ATOMS: atom_id res chain seq x y z
N MET A 1 59.03 6.67 26.56
CA MET A 1 59.42 6.33 25.18
C MET A 1 58.14 6.18 24.37
N ASN A 2 57.98 7.05 23.39
CA ASN A 2 56.85 7.14 22.48
C ASN A 2 56.71 5.87 21.64
N ASN A 3 55.47 5.43 21.41
CA ASN A 3 55.03 5.01 20.07
C ASN A 3 53.52 5.16 19.96
N THR A 4 53.12 6.41 19.79
CA THR A 4 51.87 6.81 19.16
C THR A 4 51.96 6.53 17.65
N THR A 5 50.81 6.19 17.05
CA THR A 5 50.47 6.23 15.61
C THR A 5 50.91 5.06 14.72
N GLY A 6 49.95 4.21 14.34
CA GLY A 6 50.16 3.18 13.31
C GLY A 6 48.92 2.42 12.82
N HIS A 7 47.69 2.89 13.04
CA HIS A 7 46.48 2.15 12.59
C HIS A 7 45.42 3.03 11.90
N ALA A 8 45.75 4.24 11.43
CA ALA A 8 44.73 5.17 10.92
C ALA A 8 44.40 5.06 9.42
N HIS A 9 45.19 4.35 8.61
CA HIS A 9 45.03 4.38 7.14
C HIS A 9 45.34 3.04 6.46
N ASP A 10 44.84 1.91 6.98
CA ASP A 10 44.93 0.64 6.26
C ASP A 10 43.85 0.60 5.16
N ALA A 11 44.27 0.62 3.89
CA ALA A 11 43.37 0.47 2.74
C ALA A 11 42.51 -0.79 2.86
N THR A 12 43.02 -1.85 3.49
CA THR A 12 42.29 -3.09 3.75
C THR A 12 41.11 -2.87 4.69
N ALA A 13 41.28 -2.07 5.75
CA ALA A 13 40.21 -1.74 6.69
C ALA A 13 39.09 -0.94 6.01
N TRP A 14 39.44 0.01 5.13
CA TRP A 14 38.48 0.75 4.31
C TRP A 14 37.75 -0.16 3.31
N LEU A 15 38.45 -1.07 2.64
CA LEU A 15 37.84 -2.05 1.73
C LEU A 15 36.90 -3.02 2.48
N GLN A 16 37.27 -3.47 3.68
CA GLN A 16 36.43 -4.30 4.54
C GLN A 16 35.18 -3.55 5.02
N LEU A 17 35.31 -2.26 5.37
CA LEU A 17 34.19 -1.41 5.70
C LEU A 17 33.25 -1.25 4.50
N ALA A 18 33.78 -0.93 3.31
CA ALA A 18 33.00 -0.79 2.08
C ALA A 18 32.20 -2.06 1.77
N ARG A 19 32.81 -3.25 1.86
CA ARG A 19 32.11 -4.54 1.67
C ARG A 19 31.00 -4.77 2.70
N ARG A 20 31.21 -4.38 3.97
CA ARG A 20 30.18 -4.49 5.01
C ARG A 20 29.00 -3.57 4.74
N LEU A 21 29.25 -2.31 4.37
CA LEU A 21 28.22 -1.34 4.01
C LEU A 21 27.44 -1.80 2.77
N GLN A 22 28.13 -2.29 1.73
CA GLN A 22 27.47 -2.82 0.53
C GLN A 22 26.56 -4.01 0.86
N LYS A 23 27.01 -4.94 1.72
CA LYS A 23 26.17 -6.07 2.15
C LYS A 23 24.94 -5.60 2.94
N GLN A 24 25.10 -4.61 3.82
CA GLN A 24 24.00 -4.03 4.57
C GLN A 24 22.99 -3.35 3.64
N GLN A 25 23.44 -2.54 2.68
CA GLN A 25 22.57 -1.90 1.69
C GLN A 25 21.78 -2.93 0.88
N LEU A 26 22.41 -4.02 0.41
CA LEU A 26 21.70 -5.08 -0.31
C LEU A 26 20.63 -5.78 0.55
N GLN A 27 20.91 -5.99 1.84
CA GLN A 27 19.93 -6.56 2.77
C GLN A 27 18.76 -5.61 3.01
N GLN A 28 19.02 -4.32 3.19
CA GLN A 28 17.99 -3.28 3.31
C GLN A 28 17.13 -3.22 2.06
N LEU A 29 17.76 -3.21 0.87
CA LEU A 29 17.06 -3.18 -0.40
C LEU A 29 16.12 -4.36 -0.59
N SER A 30 16.57 -5.56 -0.19
CA SER A 30 15.73 -6.77 -0.22
C SER A 30 14.49 -6.63 0.67
N GLN A 31 14.66 -6.13 1.90
CA GLN A 31 13.55 -5.91 2.84
C GLN A 31 12.57 -4.84 2.34
N LEU A 32 13.08 -3.73 1.80
CA LEU A 32 12.25 -2.65 1.24
C LEU A 32 11.51 -3.11 -0.02
N GLY A 33 12.18 -3.87 -0.89
CA GLY A 33 11.58 -4.45 -2.10
C GLY A 33 10.49 -5.47 -1.78
N GLU A 34 10.70 -6.30 -0.76
CA GLU A 34 9.67 -7.21 -0.28
C GLU A 34 8.46 -6.47 0.29
N LEU A 35 8.68 -5.45 1.12
CA LEU A 35 7.61 -4.61 1.64
C LEU A 35 6.82 -3.94 0.52
N ALA A 36 7.50 -3.38 -0.49
CA ALA A 36 6.85 -2.81 -1.68
C ALA A 36 6.00 -3.84 -2.44
N SER A 37 6.50 -5.07 -2.59
CA SER A 37 5.77 -6.16 -3.22
C SER A 37 4.53 -6.57 -2.44
N GLN A 38 4.63 -6.73 -1.12
CA GLN A 38 3.49 -7.09 -0.27
C GLN A 38 2.45 -5.97 -0.22
N LEU A 39 2.91 -4.72 -0.19
CA LEU A 39 2.06 -3.54 -0.25
C LEU A 39 1.24 -3.47 -1.55
N SER A 40 1.89 -3.71 -2.70
CA SER A 40 1.22 -3.80 -4.01
C SER A 40 0.16 -4.91 -4.04
N ALA A 41 0.51 -6.09 -3.53
CA ALA A 41 -0.41 -7.23 -3.49
C ALA A 41 -1.63 -6.95 -2.59
N LEU A 42 -1.42 -6.35 -1.42
CA LEU A 42 -2.50 -5.97 -0.51
C LEU A 42 -3.42 -4.91 -1.12
N VAL A 43 -2.85 -3.84 -1.69
CA VAL A 43 -3.62 -2.81 -2.39
C VAL A 43 -4.48 -3.42 -3.49
N HIS A 44 -3.91 -4.32 -4.29
CA HIS A 44 -4.65 -5.00 -5.33
C HIS A 44 -5.85 -5.80 -4.79
N MET A 45 -5.67 -6.56 -3.71
CA MET A 45 -6.77 -7.32 -3.14
C MET A 45 -7.85 -6.42 -2.52
N LEU A 46 -7.47 -5.30 -1.89
CA LEU A 46 -8.42 -4.30 -1.40
C LEU A 46 -9.22 -3.67 -2.55
N GLN A 47 -8.60 -3.42 -3.71
CA GLN A 47 -9.30 -2.92 -4.90
C GLN A 47 -10.32 -3.94 -5.43
N CYS A 48 -10.00 -5.24 -5.37
CA CYS A 48 -10.93 -6.31 -5.72
C CYS A 48 -12.09 -6.38 -4.74
N GLU A 49 -11.82 -6.34 -3.43
CA GLU A 49 -12.83 -6.37 -2.38
C GLU A 49 -13.76 -5.15 -2.45
N ARG A 50 -13.22 -3.95 -2.69
CA ARG A 50 -14.01 -2.73 -2.96
C ARG A 50 -14.95 -2.92 -4.14
N GLY A 51 -14.46 -3.46 -5.24
CA GLY A 51 -15.26 -3.71 -6.45
C GLY A 51 -16.40 -4.70 -6.20
N ALA A 52 -16.11 -5.81 -5.52
CA ALA A 52 -17.11 -6.81 -5.16
C ALA A 52 -18.17 -6.23 -4.20
N SER A 53 -17.72 -5.48 -3.20
CA SER A 53 -18.60 -4.82 -2.22
C SER A 53 -19.53 -3.80 -2.89
N ASN A 54 -19.04 -3.06 -3.87
CA ASN A 54 -19.85 -2.10 -4.62
C ASN A 54 -20.97 -2.81 -5.39
N ILE A 55 -20.66 -3.87 -6.15
CA ILE A 55 -21.67 -4.66 -6.87
C ILE A 55 -22.67 -5.32 -5.89
N TYR A 56 -22.19 -5.84 -4.78
CA TYR A 56 -23.03 -6.43 -3.74
C TYR A 56 -24.03 -5.41 -3.19
N LEU A 57 -23.58 -4.19 -2.84
CA LEU A 57 -24.46 -3.15 -2.31
C LEU A 57 -25.44 -2.62 -3.37
N CYS A 58 -24.95 -2.32 -4.58
CA CYS A 58 -25.74 -1.81 -5.71
C CYS A 58 -26.81 -2.80 -6.19
N SER A 59 -26.54 -4.11 -6.14
CA SER A 59 -27.51 -5.16 -6.46
C SER A 59 -28.48 -5.49 -5.32
N GLY A 60 -28.45 -4.74 -4.21
CA GLY A 60 -29.26 -5.05 -3.04
C GLY A 60 -28.91 -6.40 -2.42
N GLY A 61 -27.65 -6.85 -2.53
CA GLY A 61 -27.15 -8.12 -2.00
C GLY A 61 -27.48 -9.36 -2.83
N LEU A 62 -27.95 -9.20 -4.07
CA LEU A 62 -28.30 -10.30 -4.96
C LEU A 62 -27.09 -10.89 -5.69
N LEU A 63 -26.07 -10.07 -5.96
CA LEU A 63 -24.88 -10.45 -6.72
C LEU A 63 -23.62 -10.32 -5.84
N TYR A 64 -22.55 -11.01 -6.23
CA TYR A 64 -21.20 -10.84 -5.65
C TYR A 64 -21.03 -11.23 -4.18
N THR A 65 -21.99 -11.95 -3.59
CA THR A 65 -21.89 -12.45 -2.20
C THR A 65 -20.69 -13.39 -2.00
N ALA A 66 -20.42 -14.28 -2.97
CA ALA A 66 -19.29 -15.21 -2.89
C ALA A 66 -17.95 -14.49 -3.06
N GLU A 67 -17.92 -13.52 -3.96
CA GLU A 67 -16.79 -12.67 -4.31
C GLU A 67 -16.39 -11.76 -3.16
N CYS A 68 -17.36 -11.22 -2.40
CA CYS A 68 -17.07 -10.47 -1.17
C CYS A 68 -16.38 -11.35 -0.11
N ARG A 69 -16.85 -12.59 0.07
CA ARG A 69 -16.22 -13.53 1.01
C ARG A 69 -14.82 -13.95 0.58
N ALA A 70 -14.66 -14.31 -0.70
CA ALA A 70 -13.37 -14.69 -1.26
C ALA A 70 -12.39 -13.51 -1.24
N GLY A 71 -12.85 -12.30 -1.60
CA GLY A 71 -12.08 -11.07 -1.54
C GLY A 71 -11.60 -10.75 -0.13
N GLY A 72 -12.49 -10.83 0.85
CA GLY A 72 -12.15 -10.61 2.26
C GLY A 72 -11.08 -11.59 2.78
N ALA A 73 -11.23 -12.88 2.48
CA ALA A 73 -10.26 -13.92 2.87
C ALA A 73 -8.88 -13.68 2.23
N LEU A 74 -8.84 -13.36 0.94
CA LEU A 74 -7.58 -13.05 0.25
C LEU A 74 -6.93 -11.77 0.77
N VAL A 75 -7.71 -10.75 1.15
CA VAL A 75 -7.17 -9.56 1.82
C VAL A 75 -6.56 -9.93 3.17
N ASP A 76 -7.20 -10.80 3.95
CA ASP A 76 -6.67 -11.24 5.25
C ASP A 76 -5.35 -12.03 5.11
N GLU A 77 -5.23 -12.88 4.08
CA GLU A 77 -3.96 -13.53 3.72
C GLU A 77 -2.87 -12.51 3.38
N ARG A 78 -3.20 -11.48 2.58
CA ARG A 78 -2.24 -10.41 2.23
C ARG A 78 -1.88 -9.54 3.43
N LEU A 79 -2.80 -9.32 4.36
CA LEU A 79 -2.52 -8.59 5.59
C LEU A 79 -1.49 -9.31 6.45
N ALA A 80 -1.62 -10.63 6.62
CA ALA A 80 -0.64 -11.42 7.36
C ALA A 80 0.78 -11.29 6.76
N LEU A 81 0.90 -11.39 5.43
CA LEU A 81 2.18 -11.23 4.72
C LEU A 81 2.72 -9.80 4.83
N PHE A 82 1.85 -8.80 4.72
CA PHE A 82 2.21 -7.39 4.87
C PHE A 82 2.75 -7.12 6.28
N TYR A 83 2.06 -7.56 7.34
CA TYR A 83 2.53 -7.40 8.72
C TYR A 83 3.88 -8.10 8.96
N ALA A 84 4.07 -9.31 8.42
CA ALA A 84 5.36 -10.00 8.50
C ALA A 84 6.49 -9.26 7.76
N SER A 85 6.17 -8.55 6.66
CA SER A 85 7.15 -7.69 5.97
C SER A 85 7.46 -6.41 6.75
N LEU A 86 6.48 -5.84 7.47
CA LEU A 86 6.69 -4.66 8.34
C LEU A 86 7.64 -4.97 9.50
N GLU A 87 7.52 -6.13 10.15
CA GLU A 87 8.44 -6.51 11.24
C GLU A 87 9.88 -6.62 10.76
N ARG A 88 10.10 -7.11 9.52
CA ARG A 88 11.44 -7.16 8.91
C ARG A 88 11.96 -5.76 8.54
N ALA A 89 11.09 -4.88 8.05
CA ALA A 89 11.45 -3.51 7.70
C ALA A 89 11.65 -2.59 8.92
N ARG A 90 11.22 -3.02 10.12
CA ARG A 90 11.28 -2.21 11.35
C ARG A 90 12.69 -1.75 11.71
N ALA A 91 13.69 -2.59 11.47
CA ALA A 91 15.10 -2.26 11.76
C ALA A 91 15.69 -1.18 10.83
N VAL A 92 15.03 -0.90 9.70
CA VAL A 92 15.53 -0.01 8.64
C VAL A 92 14.60 1.19 8.43
N ALA A 93 13.52 1.29 9.21
CA ALA A 93 12.50 2.32 9.05
C ALA A 93 12.90 3.63 9.75
N GLY A 94 12.96 4.72 8.97
CA GLY A 94 13.07 6.08 9.49
C GLY A 94 11.76 6.59 10.09
N SER A 95 11.83 7.71 10.85
CA SER A 95 10.65 8.28 11.54
C SER A 95 9.47 8.57 10.61
N ALA A 96 9.73 9.15 9.43
CA ALA A 96 8.67 9.47 8.48
C ALA A 96 7.96 8.21 7.93
N LEU A 97 8.73 7.14 7.68
CA LEU A 97 8.18 5.84 7.28
C LEU A 97 7.30 5.24 8.38
N CYS A 98 7.75 5.30 9.64
CA CYS A 98 6.96 4.85 10.79
C CYS A 98 5.62 5.58 10.89
N TRP A 99 5.57 6.90 10.66
CA TRP A 99 4.31 7.66 10.66
C TRP A 99 3.35 7.20 9.55
N ARG A 100 3.85 6.95 8.34
CA ARG A 100 3.03 6.44 7.22
C ARG A 100 2.49 5.05 7.52
N ILE A 101 3.34 4.16 8.03
CA ILE A 101 2.95 2.80 8.43
C ILE A 101 1.89 2.86 9.53
N ALA A 102 2.09 3.66 10.58
CA ALA A 102 1.14 3.76 11.70
C ALA A 102 -0.26 4.18 11.22
N ARG A 103 -0.34 5.16 10.31
CA ARG A 103 -1.63 5.57 9.73
C ARG A 103 -2.28 4.50 8.85
N ALA A 104 -1.50 3.78 8.05
CA ALA A 104 -2.05 2.69 7.24
C ALA A 104 -2.57 1.54 8.12
N VAL A 105 -1.83 1.17 9.18
CA VAL A 105 -2.23 0.10 10.10
C VAL A 105 -3.51 0.47 10.88
N ASP A 106 -3.64 1.72 11.31
CA ASP A 106 -4.84 2.23 11.99
C ASP A 106 -6.09 2.16 11.09
N GLU A 107 -5.96 2.51 9.81
CA GLU A 107 -7.03 2.40 8.82
C GLU A 107 -7.38 0.94 8.50
N LEU A 108 -6.38 0.06 8.39
CA LEU A 108 -6.58 -1.38 8.18
C LEU A 108 -7.37 -2.03 9.31
N ALA A 109 -7.22 -1.56 10.55
CA ALA A 109 -7.96 -2.06 11.71
C ALA A 109 -9.47 -1.81 11.61
N GLN A 110 -9.93 -0.91 10.74
CA GLN A 110 -11.35 -0.60 10.52
C GLN A 110 -12.04 -1.57 9.55
N LEU A 111 -11.29 -2.38 8.79
CA LEU A 111 -11.85 -3.29 7.78
C LEU A 111 -12.91 -4.26 8.33
N PRO A 112 -12.75 -4.90 9.50
CA PRO A 112 -13.78 -5.79 10.03
C PRO A 112 -15.12 -5.08 10.28
N ALA A 113 -15.08 -3.84 10.80
CA ALA A 113 -16.27 -3.04 11.04
C ALA A 113 -16.95 -2.64 9.73
N LEU A 114 -16.17 -2.21 8.73
CA LEU A 114 -16.69 -1.92 7.39
C LEU A 114 -17.35 -3.15 6.76
N ARG A 115 -16.69 -4.31 6.78
CA ARG A 115 -17.23 -5.57 6.27
C ARG A 115 -18.54 -5.97 6.96
N ALA A 116 -18.64 -5.76 8.28
CA ALA A 116 -19.87 -6.04 9.02
C ALA A 116 -21.02 -5.10 8.58
N GLN A 117 -20.75 -3.82 8.35
CA GLN A 117 -21.74 -2.87 7.82
C GLN A 117 -22.17 -3.25 6.40
N ILE A 118 -21.22 -3.65 5.53
CA ILE A 118 -21.50 -4.11 4.16
C ILE A 118 -22.37 -5.36 4.20
N GLY A 119 -22.00 -6.38 5.00
CA GLY A 119 -22.74 -7.64 5.10
C GLY A 119 -24.17 -7.48 5.63
N ARG A 120 -24.41 -6.45 6.46
CA ARG A 120 -25.76 -6.06 6.91
C ARG A 120 -26.46 -5.06 5.98
N ARG A 121 -25.77 -4.60 4.93
CA ARG A 121 -26.19 -3.51 4.03
C ARG A 121 -26.61 -2.24 4.79
N GLN A 122 -25.88 -1.92 5.85
CA GLN A 122 -26.09 -0.75 6.72
C GLN A 122 -25.22 0.46 6.32
N ILE A 123 -24.59 0.39 5.14
CA ILE A 123 -23.74 1.43 4.57
C ILE A 123 -24.07 1.56 3.09
N ALA A 124 -24.07 2.80 2.59
CA ALA A 124 -24.28 3.09 1.17
C ALA A 124 -23.03 2.69 0.34
N ALA A 125 -23.22 2.33 -0.94
CA ALA A 125 -22.14 1.85 -1.80
C ALA A 125 -21.00 2.87 -1.96
N GLU A 126 -21.33 4.15 -1.98
CA GLU A 126 -20.43 5.29 -2.09
C GLU A 126 -19.58 5.44 -0.83
N ALA A 127 -20.23 5.36 0.34
CA ALA A 127 -19.55 5.45 1.62
C ALA A 127 -18.60 4.26 1.83
N ALA A 128 -19.01 3.05 1.45
CA ALA A 128 -18.13 1.88 1.48
C ALA A 128 -16.94 2.03 0.51
N THR A 129 -17.21 2.51 -0.71
CA THR A 129 -16.18 2.78 -1.74
C THR A 129 -15.18 3.80 -1.23
N GLU A 130 -15.61 4.90 -0.61
CA GLU A 130 -14.71 5.92 -0.06
C GLU A 130 -13.86 5.38 1.09
N GLN A 131 -14.44 4.58 2.00
CA GLN A 131 -13.66 3.98 3.09
C GLN A 131 -12.56 3.04 2.58
N PHE A 132 -12.86 2.15 1.61
CA PHE A 132 -11.82 1.34 0.98
C PHE A 132 -10.76 2.21 0.27
N SER A 133 -11.19 3.25 -0.44
CA SER A 133 -10.28 4.16 -1.16
C SER A 133 -9.36 4.92 -0.19
N ARG A 134 -9.86 5.31 0.99
CA ARG A 134 -9.05 5.92 2.05
C ARG A 134 -7.98 4.97 2.57
N VAL A 135 -8.34 3.72 2.89
CA VAL A 135 -7.39 2.68 3.30
C VAL A 135 -6.31 2.49 2.23
N ILE A 136 -6.71 2.34 0.96
CA ILE A 136 -5.78 2.17 -0.17
C ILE A 136 -4.84 3.38 -0.29
N ARG A 137 -5.36 4.60 -0.17
CA ARG A 137 -4.56 5.84 -0.24
C ARG A 137 -3.48 5.88 0.84
N HIS A 138 -3.80 5.50 2.07
CA HIS A 138 -2.80 5.45 3.16
C HIS A 138 -1.73 4.39 2.93
N LEU A 139 -2.09 3.23 2.35
CA LEU A 139 -1.12 2.24 1.92
C LEU A 139 -0.22 2.80 0.81
N LEU A 140 -0.78 3.36 -0.25
CA LEU A 140 -0.01 3.90 -1.38
C LEU A 140 0.96 5.01 -0.95
N ASN A 141 0.60 5.79 0.07
CA ASN A 141 1.47 6.83 0.66
C ASN A 141 2.72 6.29 1.38
N ILE A 142 2.84 4.98 1.62
CA ILE A 142 4.06 4.36 2.13
C ILE A 142 5.13 4.26 1.03
N ALA A 143 4.73 4.04 -0.24
CA ALA A 143 5.67 3.78 -1.33
C ALA A 143 6.64 4.95 -1.62
N PRO A 144 6.21 6.23 -1.68
CA PRO A 144 7.14 7.35 -1.78
C PRO A 144 8.11 7.41 -0.59
N GLN A 145 7.62 7.14 0.61
CA GLN A 145 8.44 7.19 1.81
C GLN A 145 9.47 6.06 1.91
N LEU A 146 9.17 4.90 1.29
CA LEU A 146 10.15 3.82 1.11
C LEU A 146 11.25 4.22 0.12
N ASN A 147 10.91 4.98 -0.92
CA ASN A 147 11.85 5.43 -1.93
C ASN A 147 12.93 6.36 -1.35
N ASP A 148 12.58 7.18 -0.35
CA ASP A 148 13.53 8.06 0.35
C ASP A 148 14.65 7.30 1.08
N SER A 149 14.45 6.00 1.34
CA SER A 149 15.44 5.13 1.99
C SER A 149 16.29 4.32 1.01
N ILE A 150 16.15 4.53 -0.31
CA ILE A 150 16.86 3.78 -1.35
C ILE A 150 17.94 4.66 -1.97
N ASP A 151 19.21 4.31 -1.69
CA ASP A 151 20.37 5.04 -2.23
C ASP A 151 20.69 4.69 -3.70
N ASP A 152 20.25 3.53 -4.19
CA ASP A 152 20.53 3.04 -5.54
C ASP A 152 19.58 3.70 -6.57
N PRO A 153 20.06 4.59 -7.46
CA PRO A 153 19.17 5.36 -8.34
C PRO A 153 18.36 4.50 -9.32
N PRO A 154 18.94 3.45 -9.97
CA PRO A 154 18.15 2.51 -10.75
C PRO A 154 16.99 1.87 -9.97
N VAL A 155 17.20 1.49 -8.70
CA VAL A 155 16.15 0.86 -7.89
C VAL A 155 15.11 1.89 -7.45
N ALA A 156 15.53 3.09 -7.05
CA ALA A 156 14.62 4.17 -6.72
C ALA A 156 13.71 4.53 -7.92
N GLY A 157 14.29 4.59 -9.14
CA GLY A 157 13.52 4.81 -10.37
C GLY A 157 12.46 3.72 -10.62
N ARG A 158 12.79 2.45 -10.35
CA ARG A 158 11.81 1.34 -10.45
C ARG A 158 10.69 1.45 -9.43
N MET A 159 11.00 1.91 -8.21
CA MET A 159 10.01 2.11 -7.16
C MET A 159 9.03 3.25 -7.51
N VAL A 160 9.53 4.35 -8.09
CA VAL A 160 8.70 5.44 -8.62
C VAL A 160 7.78 4.94 -9.74
N ALA A 161 8.30 4.14 -10.67
CA ALA A 161 7.51 3.56 -11.75
C ALA A 161 6.41 2.62 -11.21
N LEU A 162 6.74 1.77 -10.24
CA LEU A 162 5.78 0.90 -9.56
C LEU A 162 4.69 1.70 -8.86
N TYR A 163 5.06 2.73 -8.09
CA TYR A 163 4.12 3.62 -7.43
C TYR A 163 3.18 4.31 -8.43
N SER A 164 3.73 4.86 -9.51
CA SER A 164 2.94 5.54 -10.55
C SER A 164 1.93 4.60 -11.20
N PHE A 165 2.34 3.36 -11.48
CA PHE A 165 1.45 2.32 -12.00
C PHE A 165 0.35 1.94 -11.01
N MET A 166 0.69 1.80 -9.72
CA MET A 166 -0.27 1.48 -8.66
C MET A 166 -1.30 2.60 -8.45
N GLN A 167 -0.87 3.86 -8.49
CA GLN A 167 -1.75 5.04 -8.46
C GLN A 167 -2.67 5.07 -9.68
N GLY A 168 -2.14 4.80 -10.88
CA GLY A 168 -2.95 4.69 -12.10
C GLY A 168 -4.02 3.61 -12.01
N LYS A 169 -3.66 2.42 -11.52
CA LYS A 169 -4.64 1.34 -11.25
C LYS A 169 -5.71 1.75 -10.25
N GLU A 170 -5.32 2.52 -9.24
CA GLU A 170 -6.25 3.00 -8.22
C GLU A 170 -7.27 4.00 -8.80
N LEU A 171 -6.82 4.96 -9.62
CA LEU A 171 -7.70 5.90 -10.31
C LEU A 171 -8.70 5.19 -11.22
N VAL A 172 -8.25 4.23 -12.03
CA VAL A 172 -9.13 3.39 -12.86
C VAL A 172 -10.12 2.59 -11.99
N GLY A 173 -9.66 2.09 -10.84
CA GLY A 173 -10.51 1.41 -9.88
C GLY A 173 -11.62 2.29 -9.29
N GLN A 174 -11.33 3.57 -9.04
CA GLN A 174 -12.30 4.57 -8.59
C GLN A 174 -13.27 4.97 -9.71
N GLU A 175 -12.77 5.19 -10.92
CA GLU A 175 -13.59 5.46 -12.11
C GLU A 175 -14.61 4.34 -12.33
N ARG A 176 -14.18 3.08 -12.25
CA ARG A 176 -15.09 1.92 -12.33
C ARG A 176 -16.18 1.95 -11.26
N ALA A 177 -15.83 2.31 -10.01
CA ALA A 177 -16.79 2.37 -8.92
C ALA A 177 -17.82 3.49 -9.10
N LEU A 178 -17.38 4.67 -9.58
CA LEU A 178 -18.24 5.80 -9.91
C LEU A 178 -19.15 5.48 -11.11
N GLY A 179 -18.61 4.88 -12.16
CA GLY A 179 -19.35 4.45 -13.34
C GLY A 179 -20.43 3.42 -13.00
N ALA A 180 -20.08 2.38 -12.23
CA ALA A 180 -21.03 1.37 -11.78
C ALA A 180 -22.18 1.98 -10.97
N LEU A 181 -21.88 2.98 -10.13
CA LEU A 181 -22.89 3.69 -9.37
C LEU A 181 -23.87 4.45 -10.28
N GLY A 182 -23.36 5.24 -11.22
CA GLY A 182 -24.22 6.00 -12.15
C GLY A 182 -25.12 5.10 -12.99
N PHE A 183 -24.57 4.00 -13.53
CA PHE A 183 -25.37 3.01 -14.26
C PHE A 183 -26.43 2.31 -13.40
N THR A 184 -26.11 2.01 -12.14
CA THR A 184 -27.09 1.38 -11.22
C THR A 184 -28.23 2.35 -10.88
N ARG A 185 -27.92 3.65 -10.71
CA ARG A 185 -28.92 4.69 -10.43
C ARG A 185 -29.71 5.10 -11.66
N GLY A 186 -29.18 4.86 -12.86
CA GLY A 186 -29.77 5.33 -14.12
C GLY A 186 -29.51 6.81 -14.42
N GLU A 187 -28.69 7.48 -13.60
CA GLU A 187 -28.35 8.90 -13.72
C GLU A 187 -26.92 9.18 -13.25
N PHE A 188 -26.30 10.21 -13.82
CA PHE A 188 -25.05 10.78 -13.36
C PHE A 188 -25.32 12.23 -12.93
N SER A 189 -25.18 12.53 -11.64
CA SER A 189 -25.37 13.88 -11.13
C SER A 189 -24.11 14.74 -11.33
N ASP A 190 -24.27 16.04 -11.53
CA ASP A 190 -23.14 17.00 -11.58
C ASP A 190 -22.31 17.05 -10.28
N SER A 191 -22.86 16.49 -9.19
CA SER A 191 -22.22 16.37 -7.88
C SER A 191 -21.42 15.08 -7.70
N LEU A 192 -21.31 14.21 -8.72
CA LEU A 192 -20.41 13.07 -8.65
C LEU A 192 -18.98 13.63 -8.58
N PRO A 193 -18.19 13.31 -7.52
CA PRO A 193 -16.83 13.80 -7.47
C PRO A 193 -16.08 13.30 -8.71
N PRO A 194 -15.31 14.16 -9.41
CA PRO A 194 -14.47 13.68 -10.48
C PRO A 194 -13.56 12.57 -9.94
N ALA A 195 -13.33 11.51 -10.73
CA ALA A 195 -12.31 10.51 -10.41
C ALA A 195 -11.04 11.29 -10.05
N ALA A 196 -10.54 11.11 -8.82
CA ALA A 196 -9.72 12.08 -8.12
C ALA A 196 -8.43 12.46 -8.89
N GLY A 197 -8.56 13.39 -9.82
CA GLY A 197 -7.47 14.10 -10.49
C GLY A 197 -7.13 15.30 -9.63
N GLY A 198 -6.36 15.09 -8.57
CA GLY A 198 -5.65 16.19 -7.92
C GLY A 198 -4.59 16.73 -8.90
N PRO A 199 -4.36 18.05 -8.95
CA PRO A 199 -3.30 18.60 -9.76
C PRO A 199 -1.96 18.32 -9.07
N TYR A 200 -1.07 17.64 -9.78
CA TYR A 200 0.34 17.35 -9.46
C TYR A 200 0.61 16.25 -8.43
#